data_AF-A0AAW9NF52-F1
#
_entry.id   AF-A0AAW9NF52-F1
#
_cell.length_a   1.000
_cell.length_b   1.000
_cell.length_c   1.000
_cell.angle_alpha   90.00
_cell.angle_beta   90.00
_cell.angle_gamma   90.00
#
_symmetry.space_group_name_H-M   'P 1'
#
loop_
_entity.id
_entity.type
_entity.pdbx_description
1 polymer ?
#
loop_
_entity_poly.entity_id
_entity_poly.type
_entity_poly.pdbx_seq_one_letter_code
_entity_poly.pdbx_strand_id
1 'polypeptide(L)'
;MVMEKRKILGVLGTAALALTIFTSPASAATYEQLSDYQKADINLLEEGMEIMASTSSSKSKRFTVKRGGALAWSKNVVEWNYTGSKVSSSSAWQSRGYVFPNKVSLNGIKRTETMSSYHKYRGTTTLSHGIPTPWGDIDFYSRTYVDIMKVNKDGTGSRS
;
A
#
# COMPACT_ATOMS: atom_id res chain seq x y z
N MET A 1 -56.60 8.84 36.62
CA MET A 1 -56.62 7.38 36.86
C MET A 1 -56.89 6.78 35.48
N VAL A 2 -55.98 6.18 34.74
CA VAL A 2 -54.98 5.13 35.03
C VAL A 2 -53.77 5.30 34.11
N MET A 3 -52.59 4.90 34.59
CA MET A 3 -51.28 4.90 33.94
C MET A 3 -51.15 3.81 32.85
N GLU A 4 -49.98 3.82 32.17
CA GLU A 4 -49.21 2.62 31.75
C GLU A 4 -49.55 2.02 30.35
N LYS A 5 -48.62 1.58 29.47
CA LYS A 5 -47.16 1.31 29.47
C LYS A 5 -46.57 1.62 28.08
N ARG A 6 -45.39 2.24 28.00
CA ARG A 6 -44.56 2.27 26.77
C ARG A 6 -43.87 0.91 26.61
N LYS A 7 -44.18 0.16 25.55
CA LYS A 7 -43.40 -1.02 25.14
C LYS A 7 -42.38 -0.60 24.10
N ILE A 8 -41.11 -0.54 24.52
CA ILE A 8 -39.95 -0.53 23.64
C ILE A 8 -39.82 -1.95 23.09
N LEU A 9 -40.11 -2.14 21.80
CA LEU A 9 -39.87 -3.40 21.10
C LEU A 9 -38.57 -3.25 20.30
N GLY A 10 -37.54 -3.98 20.72
CA GLY A 10 -36.24 -3.99 20.09
C GLY A 10 -36.32 -4.42 18.63
N VAL A 11 -35.62 -3.69 17.77
CA VAL A 11 -35.37 -4.06 16.38
C VAL A 11 -34.39 -5.22 16.39
N LEU A 12 -34.90 -6.45 16.37
CA LEU A 12 -34.16 -7.63 15.95
C LEU A 12 -33.98 -7.52 14.43
N GLY A 13 -32.85 -6.93 14.02
CA GLY A 13 -32.44 -6.91 12.62
C GLY A 13 -32.09 -8.32 12.17
N THR A 14 -33.01 -8.97 11.47
CA THR A 14 -32.77 -10.20 10.71
C THR A 14 -31.90 -9.88 9.50
N ALA A 15 -30.61 -10.21 9.57
CA ALA A 15 -29.75 -10.22 8.38
C ALA A 15 -30.10 -11.45 7.53
N ALA A 16 -30.98 -11.27 6.54
CA ALA A 16 -31.26 -12.29 5.54
C ALA A 16 -30.08 -12.42 4.57
N LEU A 17 -29.34 -13.53 4.66
CA LEU A 17 -28.37 -13.96 3.65
C LEU A 17 -29.15 -14.51 2.44
N ALA A 18 -29.47 -13.65 1.48
CA ALA A 18 -29.95 -14.08 0.17
C ALA A 18 -28.76 -14.59 -0.66
N LEU A 19 -28.63 -15.92 -0.76
CA LEU A 19 -27.68 -16.59 -1.65
C LEU A 19 -28.25 -16.60 -3.07
N THR A 20 -27.98 -15.56 -3.85
CA THR A 20 -28.21 -15.55 -5.31
C THR A 20 -26.93 -15.97 -6.01
N ILE A 21 -26.93 -17.16 -6.61
CA ILE A 21 -25.83 -17.65 -7.44
C ILE A 21 -25.87 -16.86 -8.76
N PHE A 22 -25.03 -15.84 -8.89
CA PHE A 22 -24.73 -15.21 -10.17
C PHE A 22 -23.46 -15.84 -10.75
N THR A 23 -23.62 -16.59 -11.84
CA THR A 23 -22.52 -16.93 -12.73
C THR A 23 -22.17 -15.70 -13.57
N SER A 24 -21.07 -15.03 -13.25
CA SER A 24 -20.38 -14.13 -14.18
C SER A 24 -18.87 -14.22 -13.94
N PRO A 25 -18.05 -14.21 -15.01
CA PRO A 25 -16.59 -14.22 -14.85
C PRO A 25 -16.19 -12.95 -14.12
N ALA A 26 -15.21 -13.08 -13.24
CA ALA A 26 -14.62 -12.04 -12.40
C ALA A 26 -14.40 -10.71 -13.15
N SER A 27 -15.46 -9.90 -13.19
CA SER A 27 -15.40 -8.49 -13.52
C SER A 27 -14.90 -7.83 -12.27
N ALA A 28 -13.60 -7.53 -12.21
CA ALA A 28 -13.03 -6.66 -11.18
C ALA A 28 -13.94 -5.43 -11.05
N ALA A 29 -14.66 -5.34 -9.93
CA ALA A 29 -15.55 -4.21 -9.67
C ALA A 29 -14.70 -2.94 -9.83
N THR A 30 -15.06 -2.10 -10.80
CA THR A 30 -14.39 -0.82 -10.99
C THR A 30 -14.67 0.03 -9.75
N TYR A 31 -13.71 0.85 -9.29
CA TYR A 31 -13.81 1.59 -8.02
C TYR A 31 -15.18 2.26 -7.80
N GLU A 32 -15.77 2.82 -8.86
CA GLU A 32 -17.09 3.47 -8.82
C GLU A 32 -18.24 2.54 -8.41
N GLN A 33 -18.14 1.24 -8.69
CA GLN A 33 -19.12 0.21 -8.36
C GLN A 33 -18.97 -0.35 -6.94
N LEU A 34 -17.98 0.10 -6.18
CA LEU A 34 -17.78 -0.31 -4.78
C LEU A 34 -18.73 0.45 -3.85
N SER A 35 -19.17 -0.21 -2.77
CA SER A 35 -19.95 0.46 -1.72
C SER A 35 -19.12 1.52 -1.01
N ASP A 36 -19.78 2.53 -0.42
CA ASP A 36 -19.10 3.65 0.24
C ASP A 36 -18.16 3.19 1.38
N TYR A 37 -18.53 2.13 2.08
CA TYR A 37 -17.67 1.49 3.10
C TYR A 37 -16.39 0.91 2.49
N GLN A 38 -16.48 0.21 1.35
CA GLN A 38 -15.32 -0.34 0.66
C GLN A 38 -14.41 0.76 0.09
N LYS A 39 -14.99 1.85 -0.40
CA LYS A 39 -14.24 3.03 -0.85
C LYS A 39 -13.49 3.68 0.32
N ALA A 40 -14.12 3.80 1.48
CA ALA A 40 -13.49 4.33 2.68
C ALA A 40 -12.32 3.45 3.17
N ASP A 41 -12.50 2.13 3.19
CA ASP A 41 -11.43 1.19 3.54
C ASP A 41 -10.26 1.25 2.56
N ILE A 42 -10.53 1.33 1.25
CA ILE A 42 -9.49 1.54 0.24
C ILE A 42 -8.74 2.85 0.49
N ASN A 43 -9.44 3.94 0.78
CA ASN A 43 -8.80 5.22 1.05
C ASN A 43 -7.90 5.18 2.30
N LEU A 44 -8.30 4.44 3.34
CA LEU A 44 -7.49 4.22 4.54
C LEU A 44 -6.25 3.35 4.26
N LEU A 45 -6.34 2.42 3.31
CA LEU A 45 -5.22 1.58 2.86
C LEU A 45 -4.26 2.33 1.94
N GLU A 46 -4.78 3.26 1.15
CA GLU A 46 -4.02 4.08 0.22
C GLU A 46 -3.54 5.40 0.84
N GLU A 47 -3.63 5.57 2.16
CA GLU A 47 -3.19 6.77 2.87
C GLU A 47 -1.77 7.16 2.46
N GLY A 48 -1.72 8.12 1.53
CA GLY A 48 -0.55 8.87 1.16
C GLY A 48 0.62 8.10 0.59
N MET A 49 1.50 8.89 0.01
CA MET A 49 2.88 8.51 -0.18
C MET A 49 3.72 9.41 0.68
N GLU A 50 4.61 8.82 1.47
CA GLU A 50 5.56 9.56 2.29
C GLU A 50 6.96 9.36 1.75
N ILE A 51 7.68 10.46 1.56
CA ILE A 51 9.08 10.46 1.16
C ILE A 51 9.90 10.90 2.36
N MET A 52 10.78 10.03 2.84
CA MET A 52 11.67 10.31 3.96
C MET A 52 13.12 10.23 3.51
N ALA A 53 13.88 11.30 3.72
CA ALA A 53 15.32 11.31 3.58
C ALA A 53 15.97 11.35 4.97
N SER A 54 16.84 10.40 5.27
CA SER A 54 17.58 10.35 6.54
C SER A 54 19.08 10.20 6.28
N THR A 55 19.89 10.68 7.22
CA THR A 55 21.35 10.59 7.14
C THR A 55 21.81 9.43 8.02
N SER A 56 22.60 8.48 7.49
CA SER A 56 23.22 7.43 8.31
C SER A 56 24.66 7.78 8.70
N SER A 57 25.36 8.61 7.92
CA SER A 57 26.64 9.25 8.28
C SER A 57 26.94 10.46 7.38
N SER A 58 28.05 11.18 7.60
CA SER A 58 28.45 12.34 6.78
C SER A 58 28.63 12.02 5.28
N LYS A 59 28.73 10.75 4.88
CA LYS A 59 28.80 10.32 3.47
C LYS A 59 27.80 9.24 3.06
N SER A 60 26.89 8.85 3.97
CA SER A 60 25.85 7.85 3.70
C SER A 60 24.46 8.42 3.95
N LYS A 61 23.58 8.27 2.96
CA LYS A 61 22.20 8.76 2.98
C LYS A 61 21.24 7.62 2.71
N ARG A 62 20.05 7.74 3.28
CA ARG A 62 18.93 6.82 3.08
C ARG A 62 17.72 7.59 2.59
N PHE A 63 17.08 7.04 1.57
CA PHE A 63 15.89 7.59 0.94
C PHE A 63 14.82 6.51 0.97
N THR A 64 13.70 6.80 1.60
CA THR A 64 12.60 5.88 1.78
C THR A 64 11.35 6.45 1.12
N VAL A 65 10.74 5.65 0.26
CA VAL A 65 9.41 5.93 -0.31
C VAL A 65 8.44 4.93 0.29
N LYS A 66 7.53 5.42 1.13
CA LYS A 66 6.43 4.62 1.69
C LYS A 66 5.18 4.84 0.86
N ARG A 67 4.44 3.76 0.60
CA ARG A 67 3.09 3.80 0.05
C ARG A 67 2.12 3.10 0.98
N GLY A 68 0.91 3.64 1.02
CA GLY A 68 -0.20 3.07 1.77
C GLY A 68 -0.21 3.48 3.24
N GLY A 69 -1.30 3.12 3.89
CA GLY A 69 -1.68 3.59 5.21
C GLY A 69 -1.31 2.70 6.37
N ALA A 70 -1.92 2.99 7.52
CA ALA A 70 -1.71 2.26 8.77
C ALA A 70 -2.10 0.78 8.70
N LEU A 71 -3.01 0.39 7.80
CA LEU A 71 -3.51 -0.99 7.70
C LEU A 71 -2.76 -1.85 6.68
N ALA A 72 -2.15 -1.23 5.67
CA ALA A 72 -1.32 -1.90 4.67
C ALA A 72 -0.34 -0.91 4.06
N TRP A 73 0.94 -1.23 4.15
CA TRP A 73 1.99 -0.36 3.64
C TRP A 73 3.13 -1.13 2.99
N SER A 74 3.79 -0.46 2.06
CA SER A 74 5.10 -0.87 1.56
C SER A 74 6.09 0.28 1.71
N LYS A 75 7.37 -0.07 1.87
CA LYS A 75 8.48 0.88 1.90
C LYS A 75 9.55 0.39 0.93
N ASN A 76 9.87 1.24 -0.05
CA ASN A 76 11.06 1.10 -0.86
C ASN A 76 12.16 1.93 -0.20
N VAL A 77 13.27 1.30 0.17
CA VAL A 77 14.40 1.97 0.81
C VAL A 77 15.60 1.87 -0.11
N VAL A 78 16.26 3.01 -0.32
CA VAL A 78 17.53 3.11 -1.04
C VAL A 78 18.54 3.75 -0.10
N GLU A 79 19.65 3.07 0.13
CA GLU A 79 20.79 3.60 0.88
C GLU A 79 21.98 3.75 -0.06
N TRP A 80 22.69 4.87 0.03
CA TRP A 80 23.84 5.12 -0.83
C TRP A 80 24.92 5.93 -0.13
N ASN A 81 26.14 5.63 -0.54
CA ASN A 81 27.33 6.38 -0.17
C ASN A 81 27.71 7.30 -1.32
N TYR A 82 28.06 8.55 -0.99
CA TYR A 82 28.41 9.57 -1.96
C TYR A 82 29.65 10.35 -1.51
N THR A 83 30.39 10.86 -2.49
CA THR A 83 31.63 11.64 -2.24
C THR A 83 31.56 13.05 -2.81
N GLY A 84 30.38 13.54 -3.23
CA GLY A 84 30.19 14.82 -3.93
C GLY A 84 30.52 14.75 -5.43
N SER A 85 31.54 13.96 -5.78
CA SER A 85 31.95 13.72 -7.17
C SER A 85 31.27 12.50 -7.78
N LYS A 86 30.93 11.49 -6.97
CA LYS A 86 30.24 10.28 -7.45
C LYS A 86 29.38 9.61 -6.37
N VAL A 87 28.48 8.73 -6.82
CA VAL A 87 27.88 7.68 -5.99
C VAL A 87 28.88 6.53 -5.89
N SER A 88 29.37 6.25 -4.67
CA SER A 88 30.41 5.23 -4.45
C SER A 88 29.81 3.83 -4.38
N SER A 89 28.66 3.71 -3.71
CA SER A 89 27.91 2.46 -3.60
C SER A 89 26.47 2.79 -3.32
N SER A 90 25.56 1.92 -3.73
CA SER A 90 24.18 1.98 -3.25
C SER A 90 23.58 0.60 -3.15
N SER A 91 22.57 0.47 -2.31
CA SER A 91 21.76 -0.73 -2.12
C SER A 91 20.30 -0.32 -1.98
N ALA A 92 19.40 -1.21 -2.40
CA ALA A 92 17.98 -0.95 -2.29
C ALA A 92 17.24 -2.23 -1.90
N TRP A 93 16.23 -2.08 -1.06
CA TRP A 93 15.39 -3.18 -0.60
C TRP A 93 13.96 -2.72 -0.40
N GLN A 94 13.06 -3.69 -0.27
CA GLN A 94 11.66 -3.44 0.02
C GLN A 94 11.28 -4.06 1.35
N SER A 95 10.37 -3.41 2.06
CA SER A 95 9.69 -3.97 3.23
C SER A 95 8.19 -3.73 3.10
N ARG A 96 7.40 -4.60 3.72
CA ARG A 96 5.93 -4.53 3.73
C ARG A 96 5.42 -4.74 5.15
N GLY A 97 4.24 -4.21 5.44
CA GLY A 97 3.44 -4.56 6.59
C GLY A 97 1.97 -4.49 6.23
N TYR A 98 1.16 -5.37 6.82
CA TYR A 98 -0.28 -5.38 6.60
C TYR A 98 -0.98 -6.01 7.79
N VAL A 99 -2.23 -5.59 8.00
CA VAL A 99 -3.17 -6.21 8.94
C VAL A 99 -4.17 -7.00 8.12
N PHE A 100 -4.34 -8.28 8.45
CA PHE A 100 -5.33 -9.14 7.81
C PHE A 100 -6.73 -8.48 7.88
N PRO A 101 -7.52 -8.51 6.80
CA PRO A 101 -7.39 -9.32 5.59
C PRO A 101 -6.67 -8.65 4.40
N ASN A 102 -5.99 -7.53 4.64
CA ASN A 102 -5.19 -6.87 3.62
C ASN A 102 -3.98 -7.72 3.23
N LYS A 103 -3.48 -7.55 2.02
CA LYS A 103 -2.27 -8.21 1.50
C LYS A 103 -1.40 -7.20 0.77
N VAL A 104 -0.10 -7.29 0.99
CA VAL A 104 0.89 -6.48 0.27
C VAL A 104 1.87 -7.41 -0.40
N SER A 105 2.01 -7.35 -1.72
CA SER A 105 3.01 -8.12 -2.48
C SER A 105 4.20 -7.24 -2.85
N LEU A 106 5.41 -7.68 -2.47
CA LEU A 106 6.66 -7.05 -2.89
C LEU A 106 7.12 -7.72 -4.18
N ASN A 107 7.01 -7.02 -5.31
CA ASN A 107 7.40 -7.55 -6.62
C ASN A 107 8.89 -7.32 -6.93
N GLY A 108 9.65 -6.83 -5.95
CA GLY A 108 11.08 -6.58 -6.04
C GLY A 108 11.42 -5.13 -6.38
N ILE A 109 12.69 -4.81 -6.10
CA ILE A 109 13.33 -3.56 -6.45
C ILE A 109 14.57 -3.86 -7.27
N LYS A 110 14.69 -3.23 -8.44
CA LYS A 110 15.80 -3.46 -9.37
C LYS A 110 16.48 -2.14 -9.68
N ARG A 111 17.81 -2.17 -9.78
CA ARG A 111 18.56 -1.03 -10.30
C ARG A 111 18.40 -1.00 -11.81
N THR A 112 17.95 0.12 -12.36
CA THR A 112 17.72 0.30 -13.80
C THR A 112 18.84 1.09 -14.47
N GLU A 113 19.47 2.02 -13.75
CA GLU A 113 20.58 2.82 -14.29
C GLU A 113 21.68 2.98 -13.23
N THR A 114 22.93 2.88 -13.68
CA THR A 114 24.12 3.08 -12.86
C THR A 114 25.03 4.07 -13.58
N MET A 115 25.13 5.29 -13.05
CA MET A 115 26.08 6.30 -13.49
C MET A 115 26.90 6.79 -12.31
N SER A 116 28.11 7.30 -12.56
CA SER A 116 28.90 7.92 -11.50
C SER A 116 28.15 9.07 -10.82
N SER A 117 27.33 9.81 -11.57
CA SER A 117 26.55 10.94 -11.06
C SER A 117 25.27 10.55 -10.33
N TYR A 118 24.63 9.43 -10.69
CA TYR A 118 23.40 8.98 -10.06
C TYR A 118 23.13 7.49 -10.29
N HIS A 119 22.44 6.85 -9.35
CA HIS A 119 21.86 5.50 -9.55
C HIS A 119 20.33 5.59 -9.56
N LYS A 120 19.68 4.83 -10.43
CA LYS A 120 18.22 4.77 -10.55
C LYS A 120 17.71 3.37 -10.21
N TYR A 121 16.62 3.32 -9.46
CA TYR A 121 15.95 2.10 -9.02
C TYR A 121 14.48 2.14 -9.41
N ARG A 122 13.95 0.97 -9.75
CA ARG A 122 12.53 0.75 -9.99
C ARG A 122 12.02 -0.29 -9.01
N GLY A 123 11.16 0.12 -8.10
CA GLY A 123 10.46 -0.74 -7.15
C GLY A 123 9.04 -0.98 -7.64
N THR A 124 8.58 -2.22 -7.58
CA THR A 124 7.16 -2.55 -7.84
C THR A 124 6.54 -3.14 -6.58
N THR A 125 5.34 -2.71 -6.23
CA THR A 125 4.58 -3.21 -5.07
C THR A 125 3.11 -3.31 -5.44
N THR A 126 2.44 -4.38 -5.05
CA THR A 126 0.98 -4.49 -5.20
C THR A 126 0.32 -4.45 -3.83
N LEU A 127 -0.64 -3.56 -3.64
CA LEU A 127 -1.50 -3.53 -2.46
C LEU A 127 -2.83 -4.16 -2.85
N SER A 128 -3.26 -5.17 -2.11
CA SER A 128 -4.54 -5.85 -2.32
C SER A 128 -5.34 -5.87 -1.02
N HIS A 129 -6.67 -5.86 -1.14
CA HIS A 129 -7.58 -6.11 -0.04
C HIS A 129 -8.38 -7.38 -0.33
N GLY A 130 -8.30 -8.33 0.59
CA GLY A 130 -9.09 -9.57 0.56
C GLY A 130 -10.27 -9.52 1.51
N ILE A 131 -11.35 -10.23 1.18
CA ILE A 131 -12.36 -10.62 2.16
C ILE A 131 -12.13 -12.10 2.48
N PRO A 132 -11.99 -12.46 3.76
CA PRO A 132 -11.91 -13.85 4.15
C PRO A 132 -13.29 -14.49 3.93
N THR A 133 -13.35 -15.48 3.05
CA THR A 133 -14.58 -16.27 2.86
C THR A 133 -14.33 -17.73 3.26
N PRO A 134 -15.38 -18.49 3.65
CA PRO A 134 -15.24 -19.89 4.07
C PRO A 134 -14.62 -20.82 3.02
N TRP A 135 -14.57 -20.39 1.76
CA TRP A 135 -14.04 -21.16 0.63
C TRP A 135 -12.72 -20.62 0.08
N GLY A 136 -12.11 -19.65 0.76
CA GLY A 136 -10.85 -19.02 0.36
C GLY A 136 -10.91 -17.50 0.38
N ASP A 137 -9.75 -16.86 0.40
CA ASP A 137 -9.66 -15.40 0.34
C ASP A 137 -9.99 -14.91 -1.07
N ILE A 138 -10.92 -13.96 -1.18
CA ILE A 138 -11.21 -13.27 -2.44
C ILE A 138 -10.64 -11.85 -2.35
N ASP A 139 -9.66 -11.55 -3.21
CA ASP A 139 -9.14 -10.19 -3.36
C ASP A 139 -10.13 -9.35 -4.18
N PHE A 140 -10.83 -8.40 -3.57
CA PHE A 140 -11.79 -7.54 -4.28
C PHE A 140 -11.14 -6.28 -4.86
N TYR A 141 -9.98 -5.90 -4.33
CA TYR A 141 -9.23 -4.74 -4.76
C TYR A 141 -7.76 -5.08 -4.84
N SER A 142 -7.11 -4.71 -5.94
CA SER A 142 -5.68 -4.85 -6.11
C SER A 142 -5.15 -3.70 -6.95
N ARG A 143 -4.13 -3.00 -6.45
CA ARG A 143 -3.48 -1.91 -7.15
C ARG A 143 -1.98 -2.06 -7.16
N THR A 144 -1.40 -1.96 -8.36
CA THR A 144 0.05 -2.10 -8.55
C THR A 144 0.74 -0.75 -8.66
N TYR A 145 1.59 -0.53 -7.68
CA TYR A 145 2.62 0.46 -7.45
C TYR A 145 3.86 0.31 -8.32
N VAL A 146 4.23 1.31 -9.14
CA VAL A 146 5.60 1.42 -9.67
C VAL A 146 6.23 2.71 -9.17
N ASP A 147 7.39 2.60 -8.52
CA ASP A 147 8.19 3.71 -8.01
C ASP A 147 9.52 3.77 -8.73
N ILE A 148 9.84 4.93 -9.30
CA ILE A 148 11.18 5.21 -9.81
C ILE A 148 11.89 6.10 -8.79
N MET A 149 13.01 5.63 -8.25
CA MET A 149 13.81 6.35 -7.28
C MET A 149 15.18 6.65 -7.89
N LYS A 150 15.62 7.90 -7.79
CA LYS A 150 16.92 8.37 -8.27
C LYS A 150 17.71 8.93 -7.11
N VAL A 151 18.91 8.42 -6.90
CA VAL A 151 19.86 8.91 -5.88
C VAL A 151 21.09 9.49 -6.55
N ASN A 152 21.53 10.66 -6.09
CA ASN A 152 22.54 11.48 -6.76
C ASN A 152 23.85 11.55 -5.96
N LYS A 153 24.93 11.92 -6.66
CA LYS A 153 26.29 12.14 -6.11
C LYS A 153 26.39 13.25 -5.08
N ASP A 154 25.41 14.14 -5.00
CA ASP A 154 25.32 15.25 -4.04
C ASP A 154 24.60 14.83 -2.73
N GLY A 155 24.17 13.58 -2.63
CA GLY A 155 23.44 13.09 -1.46
C GLY A 155 21.94 13.41 -1.49
N THR A 156 21.40 13.87 -2.62
CA THR A 156 19.96 14.04 -2.81
C THR A 156 19.30 12.76 -3.36
N GLY A 157 18.09 12.49 -2.88
CA GLY A 157 17.23 11.41 -3.38
C GLY A 157 15.94 12.01 -3.91
N SER A 158 15.45 11.49 -5.04
CA SER A 158 14.22 11.94 -5.69
C SER A 158 13.41 10.75 -6.17
N ARG A 159 12.09 10.93 -6.25
CA ARG A 159 11.16 9.97 -6.84
C ARG A 159 10.56 10.58 -8.10
N SER A 160 10.41 9.77 -9.14
CA SER A 160 9.66 10.08 -10.36
C SER A 160 8.51 9.10 -10.58
#